data_AF-A0A5N5WGH2-F1
#
_entry.id   AF-A0A5N5WGH2-F1
#
_cell.length_a   1.000
_cell.length_b   1.000
_cell.length_c   1.000
_cell.angle_alpha   90.00
_cell.angle_beta   90.00
_cell.angle_gamma   90.00
#
_symmetry.space_group_name_H-M   'P 1'
#
loop_
_entity.id
_entity.type
_entity.pdbx_description
1 polymer ?
#
loop_
_entity_poly.entity_id
_entity_poly.type
_entity_poly.pdbx_seq_one_letter_code
_entity_poly.pdbx_strand_id
1 'polypeptide(L)'
;MSELPWSDQKRLIVCCDGTWQNSTGDSFKPPTNVTRISRAISRDGVTLEKGKKKRISQIVYYQKGVGTGALLGDKLGGGAFGLGLSANVRAAYAFIADNYDDGDEIFFFGYSRGAYTARAVAGLVTRLGLLTPRGMDNFTTLYNEFYGRDHKPASDLEDKYRDKEKRKRVGFREPLPRYTVKIIGVWDTVAFHNNFVSRWLGEKLELPNTVLSPDVEYAFQALALDEDRNAYKPVLWHLPENHGRQELLQVWFSGCHSDIGGGAEEPRLSDITLAWMVAQCTKDMQLGIDLEYFYDHHPTGNKPWATHLGDANPAKSSIARFFGRFLGHSPRTPLRYPPEDGNLDITNEFIHQSIEDRDFNSWPSAVVKGRGTGTHWSLADGQEIKQFDGGQVERDLKGRIRKVHPNEWDDV
;
A
#
# COMPACT_ATOMS: atom_id res chain seq x y z
N MET A 1 -15.23 18.17 -17.18
CA MET A 1 -13.84 18.61 -16.93
C MET A 1 -13.22 19.37 -18.11
N SER A 2 -13.69 19.19 -19.34
CA SER A 2 -13.08 19.75 -20.57
C SER A 2 -12.88 21.29 -20.59
N GLU A 3 -13.61 22.05 -19.78
CA GLU A 3 -13.55 23.52 -19.74
C GLU A 3 -12.58 24.09 -18.70
N LEU A 4 -12.02 23.27 -17.81
CA LEU A 4 -11.08 23.75 -16.79
C LEU A 4 -9.67 23.91 -17.41
N PRO A 5 -8.94 25.01 -17.07
CA PRO A 5 -7.56 25.17 -17.52
C PRO A 5 -6.65 24.13 -16.88
N TRP A 6 -5.53 23.82 -17.55
CA TRP A 6 -4.52 22.90 -17.02
C TRP A 6 -3.68 23.54 -15.93
N SER A 7 -3.34 22.73 -14.93
CA SER A 7 -2.28 22.95 -13.95
C SER A 7 -0.92 22.84 -14.64
N ASP A 8 0.05 23.61 -14.15
CA ASP A 8 1.46 23.44 -14.52
C ASP A 8 2.12 22.29 -13.73
N GLN A 9 1.42 21.75 -12.72
CA GLN A 9 1.83 20.61 -11.90
C GLN A 9 1.23 19.31 -12.44
N LYS A 10 1.78 18.17 -11.99
CA LYS A 10 1.26 16.84 -12.26
C LYS A 10 1.34 15.94 -11.03
N ARG A 11 0.58 14.83 -11.08
CA ARG A 11 0.58 13.75 -10.10
C ARG A 11 1.37 12.57 -10.65
N LEU A 12 2.46 12.19 -10.00
CA LEU A 12 3.22 10.98 -10.29
C LEU A 12 2.75 9.86 -9.37
N ILE A 13 2.20 8.79 -9.94
CA ILE A 13 1.52 7.75 -9.19
C ILE A 13 2.23 6.42 -9.41
N VAL A 14 2.82 5.89 -8.35
CA VAL A 14 3.58 4.64 -8.35
C VAL A 14 2.75 3.52 -7.74
N CYS A 15 2.43 2.51 -8.53
CA CYS A 15 1.66 1.33 -8.12
C CYS A 15 2.56 0.08 -8.11
N CYS A 16 2.89 -0.45 -6.94
CA CYS A 16 3.78 -1.59 -6.74
C CYS A 16 3.00 -2.83 -6.33
N ASP A 17 2.92 -3.84 -7.20
CA ASP A 17 2.14 -5.05 -6.93
C ASP A 17 2.87 -6.09 -6.05
N GLY A 18 2.12 -7.02 -5.48
CA GLY A 18 2.64 -8.13 -4.68
C GLY A 18 3.35 -9.19 -5.52
N THR A 19 4.38 -9.83 -4.96
CA THR A 19 5.16 -10.91 -5.62
C THR A 19 4.28 -12.08 -6.06
N TRP A 20 4.63 -12.65 -7.21
CA TRP A 20 3.91 -13.74 -7.90
C TRP A 20 2.56 -13.37 -8.51
N GLN A 21 2.16 -12.10 -8.45
CA GLN A 21 0.99 -11.60 -9.16
C GLN A 21 1.44 -10.96 -10.48
N ASN A 22 0.86 -11.47 -11.56
CA ASN A 22 1.23 -11.14 -12.92
C ASN A 22 -0.04 -10.72 -13.67
N SER A 23 -0.38 -9.43 -13.66
CA SER A 23 -1.46 -8.91 -14.52
C SER A 23 -1.01 -8.73 -15.98
N THR A 24 0.27 -9.04 -16.26
CA THR A 24 0.96 -8.94 -17.56
C THR A 24 1.73 -10.22 -17.91
N GLY A 25 1.47 -11.35 -17.24
CA GLY A 25 2.14 -12.63 -17.51
C GLY A 25 1.44 -13.47 -18.58
N ASP A 26 2.12 -14.54 -19.03
CA ASP A 26 1.66 -15.43 -20.13
C ASP A 26 0.39 -16.25 -19.82
N SER A 27 -0.03 -16.30 -18.56
CA SER A 27 -1.27 -16.95 -18.12
C SER A 27 -2.09 -15.98 -17.28
N PHE A 28 -3.40 -15.86 -17.56
CA PHE A 28 -4.26 -14.99 -16.77
C PHE A 28 -4.27 -15.39 -15.30
N LYS A 29 -4.18 -14.38 -14.44
CA LYS A 29 -4.50 -14.47 -13.02
C LYS A 29 -5.48 -13.35 -12.68
N PRO A 30 -6.43 -13.59 -11.76
CA PRO A 30 -7.27 -12.51 -11.24
C PRO A 30 -6.41 -11.32 -10.79
N PRO A 31 -6.80 -10.07 -11.11
CA PRO A 31 -5.98 -8.90 -10.79
C PRO A 31 -6.02 -8.61 -9.28
N THR A 32 -4.93 -8.05 -8.76
CA THR A 32 -4.89 -7.48 -7.40
C THR A 32 -5.60 -6.13 -7.35
N ASN A 33 -5.86 -5.64 -6.14
CA ASN A 33 -6.39 -4.30 -5.93
C ASN A 33 -5.41 -3.21 -6.40
N VAL A 34 -4.10 -3.44 -6.38
CA VAL A 34 -3.11 -2.52 -6.97
C VAL A 34 -3.27 -2.45 -8.48
N THR A 35 -3.44 -3.60 -9.15
CA THR A 35 -3.72 -3.63 -10.59
C THR A 35 -5.03 -2.90 -10.88
N ARG A 36 -6.10 -3.19 -10.15
CA ARG A 36 -7.43 -2.62 -10.38
C ARG A 36 -7.44 -1.10 -10.18
N ILE A 37 -6.85 -0.59 -9.09
CA ILE A 37 -6.76 0.86 -8.87
C ILE A 37 -5.90 1.53 -9.94
N SER A 38 -4.78 0.92 -10.35
CA SER A 38 -3.89 1.50 -11.37
C SER A 38 -4.59 1.69 -12.73
N ARG A 39 -5.54 0.80 -13.05
CA ARG A 39 -6.35 0.86 -14.28
C ARG A 39 -7.53 1.81 -14.15
N ALA A 40 -8.08 1.97 -12.96
CA ALA A 40 -9.18 2.88 -12.67
C ALA A 40 -8.74 4.35 -12.55
N ILE A 41 -7.45 4.64 -12.32
CA ILE A 41 -6.97 6.02 -12.24
C ILE A 41 -7.17 6.74 -13.58
N SER A 42 -7.94 7.83 -13.52
CA SER A 42 -8.18 8.74 -14.63
C SER A 42 -6.88 9.37 -15.11
N ARG A 43 -6.81 9.76 -16.39
CA ARG A 43 -5.62 10.45 -16.94
C ARG A 43 -5.44 11.86 -16.36
N ASP A 44 -6.50 12.44 -15.83
CA ASP A 44 -6.52 13.73 -15.17
C ASP A 44 -7.40 13.72 -13.92
N GLY A 45 -7.11 14.66 -13.02
CA GLY A 45 -7.91 14.95 -11.83
C GLY A 45 -8.22 16.44 -11.74
N VAL A 46 -8.78 16.86 -10.61
CA VAL A 46 -9.01 18.27 -10.31
C VAL A 46 -8.14 18.68 -9.12
N THR A 47 -7.52 19.85 -9.22
CA THR A 47 -6.79 20.48 -8.11
C THR A 47 -7.26 21.91 -7.88
N LEU A 48 -7.03 22.44 -6.68
CA LEU A 48 -7.30 23.83 -6.32
C LEU A 48 -6.00 24.62 -6.24
N GLU A 49 -5.78 25.51 -7.20
CA GLU A 49 -4.64 26.42 -7.22
C GLU A 49 -5.10 27.85 -7.00
N LYS A 50 -4.63 28.47 -5.90
CA LYS A 50 -4.99 29.86 -5.53
C LYS A 50 -6.51 30.10 -5.58
N GLY A 51 -7.28 29.13 -5.09
CA GLY A 51 -8.74 29.17 -5.06
C GLY A 51 -9.46 28.87 -6.38
N LYS A 52 -8.72 28.52 -7.45
CA LYS A 52 -9.30 28.19 -8.77
C LYS A 52 -9.15 26.69 -9.06
N LYS A 53 -10.22 26.07 -9.54
CA LYS A 53 -10.18 24.68 -10.02
C LYS A 53 -9.39 24.60 -11.31
N LYS A 54 -8.46 23.65 -11.38
CA LYS A 54 -7.69 23.31 -12.58
C LYS A 54 -7.68 21.80 -12.81
N ARG A 55 -7.44 21.39 -14.06
CA ARG A 55 -7.15 19.99 -14.40
C ARG A 55 -5.70 19.71 -14.09
N ILE A 56 -5.42 18.60 -13.42
CA ILE A 56 -4.05 18.16 -13.14
C ILE A 56 -3.80 16.82 -13.81
N SER A 57 -2.68 16.70 -14.51
CA SER A 57 -2.30 15.44 -15.19
C SER A 57 -1.95 14.37 -14.17
N GLN A 58 -2.35 13.12 -14.42
CA GLN A 58 -2.08 11.97 -13.56
C GLN A 58 -1.30 10.90 -14.33
N ILE A 59 -0.02 10.74 -14.00
CA ILE A 59 0.90 9.83 -14.67
C ILE A 59 1.08 8.59 -13.81
N VAL A 60 0.61 7.45 -14.31
CA VAL A 60 0.66 6.17 -13.60
C VAL A 60 1.85 5.34 -14.06
N TYR A 61 2.66 4.92 -13.10
CA TYR A 61 3.68 3.89 -13.24
C TYR A 61 3.25 2.65 -12.48
N TYR A 62 3.00 1.56 -13.20
CA TYR A 62 2.71 0.26 -12.61
C TYR A 62 3.93 -0.65 -12.67
N GLN A 63 4.32 -1.18 -11.52
CA GLN A 63 5.40 -2.14 -11.38
C GLN A 63 4.85 -3.48 -10.89
N LYS A 64 5.10 -4.53 -11.69
CA LYS A 64 4.78 -5.90 -11.31
C LYS A 64 5.55 -6.31 -10.05
N GLY A 65 4.95 -7.20 -9.27
CA GLY A 65 5.64 -7.77 -8.11
C GLY A 65 6.86 -8.60 -8.51
N VAL A 66 7.81 -8.73 -7.58
CA VAL A 66 9.00 -9.58 -7.78
C VAL A 66 8.54 -11.01 -8.14
N GLY A 67 9.02 -11.57 -9.25
CA GLY A 67 8.69 -12.91 -9.70
C GLY A 67 9.90 -13.83 -9.61
N THR A 68 9.72 -15.06 -9.14
CA THR A 68 10.77 -16.12 -9.11
C THR A 68 11.16 -16.66 -10.49
N GLY A 69 10.31 -16.49 -11.51
CA GLY A 69 10.53 -17.07 -12.85
C GLY A 69 11.76 -16.50 -13.57
N ALA A 70 12.10 -15.23 -13.35
CA ALA A 70 13.32 -14.62 -13.87
C ALA A 70 14.58 -14.99 -13.05
N LEU A 71 14.42 -15.66 -11.91
CA LEU A 71 15.45 -15.91 -10.91
C LEU A 71 15.86 -17.39 -10.81
N LEU A 72 15.14 -18.29 -11.47
CA LEU A 72 15.52 -19.71 -11.57
C LEU A 72 16.42 -20.00 -12.78
N GLY A 73 16.60 -19.02 -13.68
CA GLY A 73 17.36 -19.15 -14.92
C GLY A 73 18.88 -18.98 -14.78
N ASP A 74 19.39 -18.43 -13.68
CA ASP A 74 20.83 -18.33 -13.46
C ASP A 74 21.21 -18.62 -12.00
N LYS A 75 21.80 -19.80 -11.84
CA LYS A 75 22.60 -20.31 -10.71
C LYS A 75 21.91 -20.43 -9.34
N LEU A 76 21.76 -21.71 -8.98
CA LEU A 76 21.64 -22.30 -7.64
C LEU A 76 21.78 -21.34 -6.45
N GLY A 77 20.71 -21.27 -5.66
CA GLY A 77 20.78 -21.15 -4.20
C GLY A 77 20.65 -19.74 -3.63
N GLY A 78 19.47 -19.44 -3.08
CA GLY A 78 19.31 -18.58 -1.90
C GLY A 78 19.36 -17.05 -2.03
N GLY A 79 19.98 -16.47 -3.07
CA GLY A 79 20.33 -15.03 -3.09
C GLY A 79 19.37 -14.08 -3.81
N ALA A 80 18.41 -14.66 -4.53
CA ALA A 80 17.65 -14.00 -5.59
C ALA A 80 16.50 -13.09 -5.11
N PHE A 81 15.95 -13.32 -3.92
CA PHE A 81 14.71 -12.66 -3.49
C PHE A 81 14.89 -11.19 -3.07
N GLY A 82 16.04 -10.82 -2.48
CA GLY A 82 16.35 -9.43 -2.08
C GLY A 82 16.69 -8.53 -3.27
N LEU A 83 17.46 -9.07 -4.23
CA LEU A 83 17.87 -8.37 -5.46
C LEU A 83 16.68 -7.86 -6.29
N GLY A 84 15.59 -8.63 -6.36
CA GLY A 84 14.39 -8.21 -7.08
C GLY A 84 13.66 -7.05 -6.41
N LEU A 85 13.67 -7.00 -5.08
CA LEU A 85 13.04 -5.92 -4.32
C LEU A 85 13.84 -4.61 -4.41
N SER A 86 15.16 -4.70 -4.29
CA SER A 86 16.03 -3.53 -4.46
C SER A 86 15.97 -2.97 -5.87
N ALA A 87 15.91 -3.83 -6.90
CA ALA A 87 15.64 -3.39 -8.28
C ALA A 87 14.29 -2.67 -8.42
N ASN A 88 13.25 -3.17 -7.76
CA ASN A 88 11.92 -2.55 -7.79
C ASN A 88 11.91 -1.14 -7.16
N VAL A 89 12.49 -1.00 -5.96
CA VAL A 89 12.65 0.32 -5.30
C VAL A 89 13.45 1.27 -6.17
N ARG A 90 14.55 0.78 -6.78
CA ARG A 90 15.40 1.61 -7.64
C ARG A 90 14.66 2.13 -8.87
N ALA A 91 13.92 1.27 -9.56
CA ALA A 91 13.15 1.65 -10.75
C ALA A 91 12.01 2.62 -10.42
N ALA A 92 11.31 2.42 -9.30
CA ALA A 92 10.25 3.34 -8.85
C ALA A 92 10.81 4.72 -8.47
N TYR A 93 11.95 4.78 -7.78
CA TYR A 93 12.62 6.05 -7.47
C TYR A 93 13.10 6.75 -8.75
N ALA A 94 13.70 6.02 -9.69
CA ALA A 94 14.14 6.55 -10.98
C ALA A 94 12.97 7.16 -11.77
N PHE A 95 11.83 6.44 -11.87
CA PHE A 95 10.62 6.98 -12.50
C PHE A 95 10.24 8.34 -11.92
N ILE A 96 10.25 8.49 -10.60
CA ILE A 96 9.94 9.78 -9.96
C ILE A 96 11.02 10.82 -10.29
N ALA A 97 12.30 10.50 -10.09
CA ALA A 97 13.40 11.44 -10.31
C ALA A 97 13.45 12.00 -11.75
N ASP A 98 13.15 11.14 -12.73
CA ASP A 98 13.16 11.45 -14.16
C ASP A 98 11.95 12.26 -14.61
N ASN A 99 10.80 12.13 -13.93
CA ASN A 99 9.54 12.76 -14.33
C ASN A 99 9.10 13.92 -13.43
N TYR A 100 9.71 14.11 -12.26
CA TYR A 100 9.32 15.15 -11.31
C TYR A 100 9.73 16.55 -11.78
N ASP A 101 8.77 17.47 -11.79
CA ASP A 101 8.98 18.91 -11.87
C ASP A 101 8.62 19.57 -10.53
N ASP A 102 9.21 20.73 -10.26
CA ASP A 102 9.05 21.41 -8.98
C ASP A 102 7.57 21.76 -8.71
N GLY A 103 7.05 21.25 -7.60
CA GLY A 103 5.66 21.44 -7.19
C GLY A 103 4.73 20.27 -7.55
N ASP A 104 5.24 19.24 -8.24
CA ASP A 104 4.47 18.02 -8.49
C ASP A 104 4.13 17.27 -7.19
N GLU A 105 3.10 16.44 -7.30
CA GLU A 105 2.59 15.59 -6.24
C GLU A 105 2.95 14.12 -6.49
N ILE A 106 3.29 13.38 -5.43
CA ILE A 106 3.70 11.97 -5.51
C ILE A 106 2.73 11.09 -4.73
N PHE A 107 2.29 10.01 -5.35
CA PHE A 107 1.35 9.04 -4.79
C PHE A 107 1.96 7.65 -4.88
N PHE A 108 1.76 6.86 -3.83
CA PHE A 108 2.24 5.49 -3.75
C PHE A 108 1.10 4.55 -3.43
N PHE A 109 1.04 3.44 -4.16
CA PHE A 109 0.13 2.34 -3.89
C PHE A 109 0.89 1.03 -3.86
N GLY A 110 0.53 0.13 -2.95
CA GLY A 110 1.13 -1.20 -2.99
C GLY A 110 0.45 -2.26 -2.15
N TYR A 111 0.69 -3.52 -2.48
CA TYR A 111 0.15 -4.68 -1.78
C TYR A 111 1.27 -5.61 -1.33
N SER A 112 1.24 -6.10 -0.08
CA SER A 112 2.20 -7.09 0.43
C SER A 112 3.65 -6.58 0.34
N ARG A 113 4.53 -7.28 -0.37
CA ARG A 113 5.89 -6.79 -0.69
C ARG A 113 5.91 -5.56 -1.61
N GLY A 114 4.88 -5.37 -2.43
CA GLY A 114 4.66 -4.13 -3.18
C GLY A 114 4.34 -2.96 -2.24
N ALA A 115 3.60 -3.20 -1.15
CA ALA A 115 3.38 -2.20 -0.10
C ALA A 115 4.69 -1.82 0.59
N TYR A 116 5.55 -2.80 0.88
CA TYR A 116 6.91 -2.53 1.36
C TYR A 116 7.68 -1.65 0.37
N THR A 117 7.66 -2.00 -0.93
CA THR A 117 8.36 -1.23 -1.98
C THR A 117 7.88 0.22 -2.01
N ALA A 118 6.56 0.43 -2.05
CA ALA A 118 5.94 1.74 -2.01
C ALA A 118 6.38 2.56 -0.78
N ARG A 119 6.35 1.95 0.41
CA ARG A 119 6.79 2.57 1.66
C ARG A 119 8.29 2.88 1.67
N ALA A 120 9.12 2.01 1.13
CA ALA A 120 10.57 2.20 1.05
C ALA A 120 10.94 3.37 0.13
N VAL A 121 10.32 3.44 -1.05
CA VAL A 121 10.54 4.57 -1.97
C VAL A 121 10.05 5.87 -1.35
N ALA A 122 8.87 5.88 -0.73
CA ALA A 122 8.36 7.05 -0.02
C ALA A 122 9.31 7.50 1.09
N GLY A 123 9.85 6.56 1.88
CA GLY A 123 10.85 6.84 2.91
C GLY A 123 12.09 7.52 2.36
N LEU A 124 12.67 7.01 1.26
CA LEU A 124 13.81 7.65 0.58
C LEU A 124 13.49 9.08 0.14
N VAL A 125 12.33 9.27 -0.50
CA VAL A 125 11.88 10.58 -0.99
C VAL A 125 11.71 11.56 0.15
N THR A 126 11.06 11.18 1.25
CA THR A 126 10.82 12.09 2.38
C THR A 126 12.06 12.37 3.21
N ARG A 127 12.97 11.40 3.37
CA ARG A 127 14.15 11.54 4.23
C ARG A 127 15.30 12.24 3.50
N LEU A 128 15.56 11.86 2.25
CA LEU A 128 16.72 12.37 1.50
C LEU A 128 16.34 13.36 0.40
N GLY A 129 15.11 13.30 -0.11
CA GLY A 129 14.66 14.07 -1.27
C GLY A 129 14.89 13.33 -2.60
N LEU A 130 14.65 14.06 -3.69
CA LEU A 130 14.81 13.55 -5.05
C LEU A 130 16.14 13.97 -5.67
N LEU A 131 16.74 13.05 -6.42
CA LEU A 131 17.83 13.37 -7.33
C LEU A 131 17.28 14.03 -8.60
N THR A 132 18.14 14.82 -9.23
CA THR A 132 17.98 15.22 -10.63
C THR A 132 18.30 14.03 -11.55
N PRO A 133 17.90 14.05 -12.84
CA PRO A 133 18.30 13.00 -13.79
C PRO A 133 19.81 12.78 -13.85
N ARG A 134 20.62 13.84 -13.75
CA ARG A 134 22.09 13.72 -13.65
C ARG A 134 22.55 13.19 -12.29
N GLY A 135 21.86 13.56 -11.21
CA GLY A 135 22.13 13.06 -9.87
C GLY A 135 21.93 11.55 -9.72
N MET A 136 21.09 10.94 -10.59
CA MET A 136 20.85 9.49 -10.60
C MET A 136 22.13 8.66 -10.82
N ASP A 137 23.20 9.22 -11.38
CA ASP A 137 24.53 8.61 -11.43
C ASP A 137 25.04 8.19 -10.04
N ASN A 138 24.62 8.90 -8.98
CA ASN A 138 25.02 8.65 -7.59
C ASN A 138 24.02 7.77 -6.82
N PHE A 139 22.92 7.35 -7.44
CA PHE A 139 21.81 6.73 -6.73
C PHE A 139 22.17 5.37 -6.12
N THR A 140 23.02 4.57 -6.77
CA THR A 140 23.47 3.30 -6.19
C THR A 140 24.17 3.48 -4.84
N THR A 141 25.00 4.52 -4.72
CA THR A 141 25.67 4.84 -3.46
C THR A 141 24.66 5.23 -2.38
N LEU A 142 23.73 6.13 -2.71
CA LEU A 142 22.68 6.56 -1.77
C LEU A 142 21.79 5.40 -1.32
N TYR A 143 21.36 4.56 -2.26
CA TYR A 143 20.55 3.39 -1.97
C TYR A 143 21.29 2.44 -1.01
N ASN A 144 22.57 2.17 -1.27
CA ASN A 144 23.36 1.26 -0.43
C ASN A 144 23.62 1.85 0.97
N GLU A 145 23.76 3.17 1.09
CA GLU A 145 23.90 3.82 2.39
C GLU A 145 22.60 3.80 3.20
N PHE A 146 21.45 3.83 2.53
CA PHE A 146 20.14 3.82 3.19
C PHE A 146 19.62 2.41 3.49
N TYR A 147 19.84 1.44 2.59
CA TYR A 147 19.27 0.08 2.67
C TYR A 147 20.30 -1.07 2.55
N GLY A 148 21.56 -0.78 2.21
CA GLY A 148 22.58 -1.80 1.95
C GLY A 148 23.17 -2.42 3.23
N ARG A 149 24.23 -3.21 3.06
CA ARG A 149 24.96 -3.86 4.18
C ARG A 149 25.49 -2.84 5.19
N ASP A 150 25.99 -1.73 4.67
CA ASP A 150 26.55 -0.62 5.43
C ASP A 150 25.47 0.44 5.75
N HIS A 151 24.20 0.01 5.92
CA HIS A 151 23.11 0.95 6.20
C HIS A 151 23.48 1.85 7.39
N LYS A 152 23.11 3.11 7.26
CA LYS A 152 23.24 4.10 8.33
C LYS A 152 21.86 4.46 8.87
N PRO A 153 21.75 4.84 10.15
CA PRO A 153 20.55 5.48 10.65
C PRO A 153 20.12 6.63 9.74
N ALA A 154 18.81 6.80 9.54
CA ALA A 154 18.30 7.87 8.68
C ALA A 154 18.80 9.25 9.13
N SER A 155 18.88 9.48 10.44
CA SER A 155 19.44 10.71 11.03
C SER A 155 20.87 10.99 10.58
N ASP A 156 21.73 9.97 10.52
CA ASP A 156 23.13 10.13 10.12
C ASP A 156 23.24 10.52 8.65
N LEU A 157 22.34 10.02 7.80
CA LEU A 157 22.28 10.37 6.39
C LEU A 157 21.71 11.78 6.20
N GLU A 158 20.67 12.14 6.94
CA GLU A 158 20.13 13.49 6.97
C GLU A 158 21.21 14.50 7.36
N ASP A 159 21.98 14.23 8.42
CA ASP A 159 23.11 15.06 8.84
C ASP A 159 24.22 15.09 7.77
N LYS A 160 24.58 13.92 7.21
CA LYS A 160 25.59 13.82 6.14
C LYS A 160 25.21 14.67 4.92
N TYR A 161 23.93 14.74 4.59
CA TYR A 161 23.39 15.47 3.43
C TYR A 161 22.69 16.77 3.82
N ARG A 162 22.96 17.32 5.01
CA ARG A 162 22.41 18.60 5.46
C ARG A 162 23.00 19.80 4.72
N ASP A 163 24.28 19.72 4.36
CA ASP A 163 24.99 20.80 3.65
C ASP A 163 24.46 20.96 2.21
N LYS A 164 24.03 22.18 1.87
CA LYS A 164 23.41 22.49 0.58
C LYS A 164 24.37 22.28 -0.60
N GLU A 165 25.63 22.68 -0.46
CA GLU A 165 26.63 22.53 -1.53
C GLU A 165 26.99 21.06 -1.78
N LYS A 166 27.03 20.25 -0.72
CA LYS A 166 27.19 18.80 -0.84
C LYS A 166 25.98 18.15 -1.52
N ARG A 167 24.75 18.52 -1.15
CA ARG A 167 23.54 18.04 -1.82
C ARG A 167 23.58 18.31 -3.32
N LYS A 168 23.94 19.54 -3.69
CA LYS A 168 24.08 19.96 -5.09
C LYS A 168 25.16 19.17 -5.83
N ARG A 169 26.31 18.90 -5.19
CA ARG A 169 27.39 18.07 -5.77
C ARG A 169 26.97 16.63 -6.02
N VAL A 170 26.14 16.05 -5.15
CA VAL A 170 25.55 14.71 -5.36
C VAL A 170 24.44 14.73 -6.41
N GLY A 171 23.88 15.90 -6.71
CA GLY A 171 22.83 16.09 -7.71
C GLY A 171 21.42 15.95 -7.15
N PHE A 172 21.22 16.19 -5.86
CA PHE A 172 19.89 16.37 -5.29
C PHE A 172 19.22 17.63 -5.84
N ARG A 173 17.90 17.56 -5.99
CA ARG A 173 17.03 18.73 -6.16
C ARG A 173 17.01 19.57 -4.88
N GLU A 174 16.46 20.78 -4.99
CA GLU A 174 16.11 21.56 -3.80
C GLU A 174 15.16 20.74 -2.90
N PRO A 175 15.18 20.97 -1.58
CA PRO A 175 14.32 20.26 -0.65
C PRO A 175 12.85 20.33 -1.10
N LEU A 176 12.18 19.18 -1.10
CA LEU A 176 10.79 19.09 -1.51
C LEU A 176 9.90 19.79 -0.47
N PRO A 177 8.86 20.52 -0.89
CA PRO A 177 7.86 21.03 0.03
C PRO A 177 7.24 19.92 0.89
N ARG A 178 6.86 20.27 2.13
CA ARG A 178 6.08 19.36 2.98
C ARG A 178 4.80 18.96 2.25
N TYR A 179 4.44 17.68 2.33
CA TYR A 179 3.28 17.09 1.64
C TYR A 179 3.43 16.94 0.11
N THR A 180 4.65 16.97 -0.42
CA THR A 180 4.90 16.51 -1.80
C THR A 180 4.51 15.03 -1.96
N VAL A 181 4.72 14.19 -0.95
CA VAL A 181 4.13 12.85 -0.91
C VAL A 181 2.70 12.97 -0.38
N LYS A 182 1.73 12.86 -1.28
CA LYS A 182 0.31 13.08 -0.99
C LYS A 182 -0.32 11.86 -0.35
N ILE A 183 -0.32 10.73 -1.03
CA ILE A 183 -0.96 9.50 -0.55
C ILE A 183 0.04 8.36 -0.56
N ILE A 184 0.04 7.58 0.53
CA ILE A 184 0.56 6.21 0.54
C ILE A 184 -0.60 5.27 0.90
N GLY A 185 -1.17 4.61 -0.12
CA GLY A 185 -2.28 3.67 0.02
C GLY A 185 -1.82 2.23 -0.12
N VAL A 186 -1.87 1.45 0.96
CA VAL A 186 -1.33 0.08 0.98
C VAL A 186 -2.32 -0.96 1.46
N TRP A 187 -2.17 -2.17 0.93
CA TRP A 187 -2.87 -3.37 1.38
C TRP A 187 -1.89 -4.30 2.09
N ASP A 188 -2.17 -4.59 3.35
CA ASP A 188 -1.54 -5.56 4.24
C ASP A 188 -0.01 -5.62 4.10
N THR A 189 0.66 -4.52 4.50
CA THR A 189 2.13 -4.48 4.49
C THR A 189 2.67 -5.55 5.42
N VAL A 190 3.52 -6.44 4.89
CA VAL A 190 4.16 -7.51 5.68
C VAL A 190 5.66 -7.29 5.80
N ALA A 191 6.20 -7.51 6.99
CA ALA A 191 7.64 -7.41 7.24
C ALA A 191 8.39 -8.65 6.76
N PHE A 192 9.66 -8.47 6.42
CA PHE A 192 10.62 -9.56 6.20
C PHE A 192 11.12 -10.12 7.54
N HIS A 193 10.23 -10.68 8.37
CA HIS A 193 10.67 -11.30 9.62
C HIS A 193 11.22 -12.72 9.36
N ASN A 194 12.53 -12.83 9.07
CA ASN A 194 13.38 -13.80 9.76
C ASN A 194 14.88 -13.64 9.52
N ASN A 195 15.62 -13.69 10.64
CA ASN A 195 17.08 -13.57 10.81
C ASN A 195 17.95 -14.49 9.96
N PHE A 196 17.42 -15.56 9.36
CA PHE A 196 18.20 -16.44 8.50
C PHE A 196 18.36 -15.88 7.08
N VAL A 197 17.31 -15.26 6.54
CA VAL A 197 17.30 -14.72 5.17
C VAL A 197 18.00 -13.36 5.13
N SER A 198 17.76 -12.45 6.08
CA SER A 198 18.51 -11.19 6.17
C SER A 198 20.01 -11.40 6.40
N ARG A 199 20.43 -12.41 7.19
CA ARG A 199 21.85 -12.77 7.38
C ARG A 199 22.50 -13.35 6.12
N TRP A 200 21.73 -14.03 5.26
CA TRP A 200 22.27 -14.69 4.06
C TRP A 200 22.26 -13.74 2.84
N LEU A 201 21.24 -12.89 2.73
CA LEU A 201 21.12 -11.89 1.67
C LEU A 201 22.02 -10.67 1.92
N GLY A 202 22.30 -10.36 3.18
CA GLY A 202 23.05 -9.16 3.56
C GLY A 202 22.38 -7.88 3.05
N GLU A 203 21.07 -7.81 3.10
CA GLU A 203 20.33 -6.55 2.99
C GLU A 203 19.44 -6.49 4.23
N LYS A 204 19.59 -5.46 5.05
CA LYS A 204 18.64 -5.16 6.12
C LYS A 204 17.49 -4.35 5.52
N LEU A 205 16.64 -5.03 4.76
CA LEU A 205 15.33 -4.51 4.34
C LEU A 205 14.33 -4.64 5.51
N GLU A 206 14.74 -4.11 6.66
CA GLU A 206 13.81 -3.71 7.70
C GLU A 206 13.32 -2.32 7.29
N LEU A 207 12.00 -2.07 7.28
CA LEU A 207 11.50 -0.71 7.04
C LEU A 207 12.07 0.13 8.19
N PRO A 208 13.03 1.03 7.95
CA PRO A 208 13.79 1.65 9.03
C PRO A 208 12.96 2.69 9.80
N ASN A 209 11.64 2.70 9.61
CA ASN A 209 10.69 3.58 10.27
C ASN A 209 9.28 2.98 10.16
N THR A 210 8.76 2.46 11.28
CA THR A 210 7.31 2.27 11.44
C THR A 210 6.62 3.60 11.77
N VAL A 211 7.38 4.65 12.13
CA VAL A 211 6.88 6.04 12.26
C VAL A 211 6.62 6.66 10.89
N LEU A 212 5.43 7.21 10.69
CA LEU A 212 5.05 7.92 9.47
C LEU A 212 5.83 9.23 9.35
N SER A 213 6.49 9.44 8.20
CA SER A 213 7.21 10.69 7.94
C SER A 213 6.27 11.90 8.00
N PRO A 214 6.66 13.02 8.64
CA PRO A 214 5.84 14.24 8.75
C PRO A 214 5.53 14.92 7.40
N ASP A 215 6.22 14.49 6.33
CA ASP A 215 6.07 14.98 4.97
C ASP A 215 5.05 14.21 4.13
N VAL A 216 4.43 13.17 4.68
CA VAL A 216 3.33 12.42 4.06
C VAL A 216 2.00 13.00 4.49
N GLU A 217 1.12 13.39 3.56
CA GLU A 217 -0.18 13.99 3.90
C GLU A 217 -1.23 12.94 4.30
N TYR A 218 -1.33 11.86 3.55
CA TYR A 218 -2.32 10.80 3.76
C TYR A 218 -1.64 9.42 3.72
N ALA A 219 -1.87 8.60 4.74
CA ALA A 219 -1.40 7.24 4.81
C ALA A 219 -2.58 6.30 5.13
N PHE A 220 -2.88 5.39 4.21
CA PHE A 220 -4.02 4.49 4.31
C PHE A 220 -3.54 3.05 4.22
N GLN A 221 -3.85 2.22 5.21
CA GLN A 221 -3.50 0.81 5.23
C GLN A 221 -4.72 -0.05 5.51
N ALA A 222 -5.08 -0.92 4.56
CA ALA A 222 -6.06 -1.99 4.79
C ALA A 222 -5.33 -3.23 5.34
N LEU A 223 -5.84 -3.83 6.41
CA LEU A 223 -5.20 -4.92 7.15
C LEU A 223 -6.07 -6.18 7.19
N ALA A 224 -5.43 -7.35 7.10
CA ALA A 224 -6.10 -8.64 7.21
C ALA A 224 -6.34 -9.02 8.67
N LEU A 225 -7.59 -9.08 9.09
CA LEU A 225 -7.96 -9.44 10.47
C LEU A 225 -7.70 -10.92 10.76
N ASP A 226 -8.04 -11.80 9.81
CA ASP A 226 -8.01 -13.25 10.02
C ASP A 226 -6.70 -13.91 9.56
N GLU A 227 -5.68 -13.11 9.21
CA GLU A 227 -4.34 -13.60 8.86
C GLU A 227 -3.54 -14.00 10.10
N ASP A 228 -3.27 -15.29 10.26
CA ASP A 228 -2.58 -15.84 11.42
C ASP A 228 -1.17 -16.34 11.16
N ARG A 229 -0.69 -16.35 9.91
CA ARG A 229 0.65 -16.88 9.61
C ARG A 229 1.72 -15.90 10.09
N ASN A 230 2.63 -16.38 10.92
CA ASN A 230 3.72 -15.55 11.46
C ASN A 230 4.65 -14.96 10.38
N ALA A 231 4.73 -15.61 9.22
CA ALA A 231 5.47 -15.10 8.07
C ALA A 231 4.86 -13.81 7.47
N TYR A 232 3.60 -13.51 7.78
CA TYR A 232 2.84 -12.38 7.26
C TYR A 232 2.58 -11.33 8.34
N LYS A 233 3.38 -11.24 9.42
CA LYS A 233 3.18 -10.22 10.47
C LYS A 233 3.04 -8.81 9.87
N PRO A 234 2.03 -8.04 10.28
CA PRO A 234 1.74 -6.77 9.65
C PRO A 234 2.73 -5.71 10.14
N VAL A 235 3.05 -4.74 9.29
CA VAL A 235 3.82 -3.57 9.69
C VAL A 235 2.89 -2.39 9.79
N LEU A 236 2.59 -1.97 11.01
CA LEU A 236 1.77 -0.79 11.23
C LEU A 236 2.61 0.48 11.06
N TRP A 237 1.90 1.57 10.81
CA TRP A 237 2.40 2.91 10.99
C TRP A 237 2.11 3.44 12.39
N HIS A 238 2.95 4.37 12.79
CA HIS A 238 2.87 5.11 14.02
C HIS A 238 2.86 6.60 13.67
N LEU A 239 1.86 7.30 14.18
CA LEU A 239 1.70 8.73 13.95
C LEU A 239 2.41 9.48 15.08
N PRO A 240 3.34 10.40 14.77
CA PRO A 240 4.02 11.19 15.80
C PRO A 240 3.03 12.12 16.51
N GLU A 241 3.30 12.48 17.76
CA GLU A 241 2.43 13.37 18.56
C GLU A 241 2.10 14.70 17.84
N ASN A 242 3.05 15.27 17.09
CA ASN A 242 2.86 16.49 16.30
C ASN A 242 2.69 16.19 14.80
N HIS A 243 1.55 15.63 14.43
CA HIS A 243 1.24 15.17 13.08
C HIS A 243 0.54 16.20 12.19
N GLY A 244 0.37 17.45 12.63
CA GLY A 244 -0.13 18.54 11.77
C GLY A 244 -1.42 18.21 11.01
N ARG A 245 -1.35 18.19 9.67
CA ARG A 245 -2.50 17.88 8.77
C ARG A 245 -2.51 16.44 8.28
N GLN A 246 -1.66 15.58 8.84
CA GLN A 246 -1.53 14.21 8.39
C GLN A 246 -2.75 13.42 8.79
N GLU A 247 -3.21 12.56 7.88
CA GLU A 247 -4.25 11.59 8.16
C GLU A 247 -3.69 10.18 8.00
N LEU A 248 -3.67 9.42 9.09
CA LEU A 248 -3.30 8.01 9.10
C LEU A 248 -4.55 7.18 9.34
N LEU A 249 -4.89 6.24 8.46
CA LEU A 249 -5.96 5.26 8.69
C LEU A 249 -5.41 3.85 8.55
N GLN A 250 -5.53 3.04 9.61
CA GLN A 250 -5.16 1.62 9.58
C GLN A 250 -6.39 0.78 9.89
N VAL A 251 -7.04 0.25 8.86
CA VAL A 251 -8.37 -0.36 8.99
C VAL A 251 -8.29 -1.86 8.78
N TRP A 252 -8.78 -2.62 9.76
CA TRP A 252 -8.86 -4.07 9.75
C TRP A 252 -10.15 -4.55 9.08
N PHE A 253 -10.04 -5.51 8.16
CA PHE A 253 -11.16 -6.12 7.44
C PHE A 253 -11.13 -7.65 7.60
N SER A 254 -12.29 -8.30 7.48
CA SER A 254 -12.37 -9.76 7.51
C SER A 254 -11.66 -10.41 6.31
N GLY A 255 -11.06 -11.57 6.55
CA GLY A 255 -10.29 -12.33 5.57
C GLY A 255 -8.80 -12.38 5.85
N CYS A 256 -8.11 -13.21 5.06
CA CYS A 256 -6.66 -13.39 5.09
C CYS A 256 -5.95 -12.42 4.13
N HIS A 257 -4.62 -12.51 4.05
CA HIS A 257 -3.78 -11.61 3.23
C HIS A 257 -4.26 -11.36 1.78
N SER A 258 -4.75 -12.39 1.07
CA SER A 258 -5.26 -12.26 -0.31
C SER A 258 -6.67 -11.69 -0.39
N ASP A 259 -7.46 -11.82 0.67
CA ASP A 259 -8.81 -11.25 0.74
C ASP A 259 -8.76 -9.74 0.97
N ILE A 260 -7.58 -9.20 1.30
CA ILE A 260 -7.34 -7.76 1.42
C ILE A 260 -6.72 -7.19 0.14
N GLY A 261 -5.71 -7.85 -0.41
CA GLY A 261 -5.00 -7.36 -1.59
C GLY A 261 -5.55 -7.80 -2.93
N GLY A 262 -6.47 -8.76 -2.96
CA GLY A 262 -7.00 -9.37 -4.17
C GLY A 262 -6.06 -10.39 -4.81
N GLY A 263 -6.30 -10.71 -6.07
CA GLY A 263 -5.55 -11.74 -6.80
C GLY A 263 -6.02 -13.19 -6.57
N ALA A 264 -7.26 -13.35 -6.08
CA ALA A 264 -7.97 -14.62 -5.96
C ALA A 264 -9.17 -14.67 -6.91
N GLU A 265 -9.64 -15.88 -7.26
CA GLU A 265 -10.80 -16.08 -8.15
C GLU A 265 -12.10 -15.55 -7.55
N GLU A 266 -12.21 -15.54 -6.23
CA GLU A 266 -13.33 -14.94 -5.51
C GLU A 266 -12.88 -13.60 -4.86
N PRO A 267 -13.05 -12.46 -5.56
CA PRO A 267 -12.52 -11.18 -5.10
C PRO A 267 -13.44 -10.46 -4.10
N ARG A 268 -14.61 -11.00 -3.78
CA ARG A 268 -15.67 -10.29 -3.03
C ARG A 268 -15.24 -9.65 -1.71
N LEU A 269 -14.34 -10.27 -0.94
CA LEU A 269 -13.78 -9.65 0.27
C LEU A 269 -12.78 -8.52 -0.08
N SER A 270 -11.93 -8.75 -1.08
CA SER A 270 -10.98 -7.74 -1.57
C SER A 270 -11.65 -6.57 -2.28
N ASP A 271 -12.88 -6.74 -2.78
CA ASP A 271 -13.70 -5.66 -3.32
C ASP A 271 -14.06 -4.64 -2.22
N ILE A 272 -14.25 -5.09 -0.97
CA ILE A 272 -14.55 -4.19 0.15
C ILE A 272 -13.35 -3.27 0.41
N THR A 273 -12.15 -3.83 0.48
CA THR A 273 -10.92 -3.06 0.76
C THR A 273 -10.51 -2.18 -0.42
N LEU A 274 -10.85 -2.58 -1.66
CA LEU A 274 -10.70 -1.74 -2.84
C LEU A 274 -11.65 -0.55 -2.78
N ALA A 275 -12.93 -0.78 -2.50
CA ALA A 275 -13.93 0.28 -2.35
C ALA A 275 -13.52 1.29 -1.28
N TRP A 276 -13.05 0.79 -0.13
CA TRP A 276 -12.53 1.63 0.95
C TRP A 276 -11.37 2.51 0.50
N MET A 277 -10.34 1.92 -0.14
CA MET A 277 -9.18 2.67 -0.60
C MET A 277 -9.56 3.74 -1.64
N VAL A 278 -10.45 3.40 -2.58
CA VAL A 278 -10.97 4.34 -3.59
C VAL A 278 -11.66 5.51 -2.89
N ALA A 279 -12.54 5.23 -1.92
CA ALA A 279 -13.22 6.27 -1.16
C ALA A 279 -12.25 7.22 -0.45
N GLN A 280 -11.21 6.68 0.20
CA GLN A 280 -10.20 7.51 0.87
C GLN A 280 -9.37 8.36 -0.11
N CYS A 281 -9.10 7.87 -1.32
CA CYS A 281 -8.32 8.60 -2.31
C CYS A 281 -9.13 9.69 -3.04
N THR A 282 -10.46 9.58 -3.07
CA THR A 282 -11.32 10.53 -3.80
C THR A 282 -11.94 11.61 -2.93
N LYS A 283 -11.95 11.45 -1.59
CA LYS A 283 -12.79 12.24 -0.68
C LYS A 283 -12.55 13.75 -0.72
N ASP A 284 -11.32 14.19 -0.96
CA ASP A 284 -10.97 15.62 -1.06
C ASP A 284 -10.46 15.99 -2.47
N MET A 285 -10.91 15.27 -3.50
CA MET A 285 -10.41 15.39 -4.88
C MET A 285 -8.89 15.14 -5.00
N GLN A 286 -8.30 14.41 -4.03
CA GLN A 286 -6.86 14.15 -4.01
C GLN A 286 -6.41 13.32 -5.22
N LEU A 287 -7.26 12.43 -5.72
CA LEU A 287 -6.97 11.57 -6.87
C LEU A 287 -8.22 11.41 -7.75
N GLY A 288 -8.05 11.65 -9.06
CA GLY A 288 -9.08 11.34 -10.05
C GLY A 288 -9.10 9.85 -10.33
N ILE A 289 -10.21 9.19 -9.99
CA ILE A 289 -10.47 7.78 -10.28
C ILE A 289 -11.77 7.70 -11.07
N ASP A 290 -11.75 6.93 -12.16
CA ASP A 290 -12.92 6.56 -12.94
C ASP A 290 -13.69 5.45 -12.21
N LEU A 291 -14.81 5.82 -11.59
CA LEU A 291 -15.64 4.85 -10.87
C LEU A 291 -16.37 3.89 -11.83
N GLU A 292 -16.59 4.29 -13.09
CA GLU A 292 -17.26 3.45 -14.08
C GLU A 292 -16.42 2.21 -14.42
N TYR A 293 -15.09 2.29 -14.30
CA TYR A 293 -14.21 1.12 -14.44
C TYR A 293 -14.61 -0.06 -13.53
N PHE A 294 -15.25 0.22 -12.39
CA PHE A 294 -15.64 -0.80 -11.42
C PHE A 294 -17.02 -1.42 -11.69
N TYR A 295 -17.84 -0.88 -12.59
CA TYR A 295 -19.19 -1.35 -12.82
C TYR A 295 -19.32 -2.03 -14.19
N ASP A 296 -20.05 -3.15 -14.24
CA ASP A 296 -20.59 -3.67 -15.52
C ASP A 296 -21.98 -3.06 -15.80
N HIS A 297 -22.73 -2.73 -14.74
CA HIS A 297 -24.09 -2.22 -14.82
C HIS A 297 -24.34 -1.20 -13.70
N HIS A 298 -25.13 -0.15 -13.97
CA HIS A 298 -25.53 0.81 -12.95
C HIS A 298 -26.37 0.12 -11.85
N PRO A 299 -26.11 0.39 -10.57
CA PRO A 299 -26.67 -0.40 -9.49
C PRO A 299 -28.12 -0.07 -9.11
N THR A 300 -28.85 -1.09 -8.63
CA THR A 300 -30.16 -0.93 -7.98
C THR A 300 -30.18 -1.56 -6.57
N GLY A 301 -30.52 -0.76 -5.54
CA GLY A 301 -30.83 -1.24 -4.18
C GLY A 301 -29.64 -1.37 -3.20
N ASN A 302 -29.93 -1.48 -1.90
CA ASN A 302 -28.94 -1.70 -0.85
C ASN A 302 -28.60 -3.20 -0.73
N LYS A 303 -27.32 -3.57 -0.87
CA LYS A 303 -26.84 -4.96 -0.73
C LYS A 303 -26.08 -5.11 0.59
N PRO A 304 -26.04 -6.30 1.22
CA PRO A 304 -25.11 -6.60 2.32
C PRO A 304 -23.65 -6.68 1.83
N TRP A 305 -22.68 -6.47 2.72
CA TRP A 305 -21.24 -6.61 2.45
C TRP A 305 -20.92 -8.07 2.23
N ALA A 306 -19.99 -8.39 1.34
CA ALA A 306 -19.65 -9.78 1.02
C ALA A 306 -19.28 -10.67 2.22
N THR A 307 -18.92 -10.07 3.36
CA THR A 307 -18.65 -10.77 4.63
C THR A 307 -19.78 -11.71 5.07
N HIS A 308 -21.04 -11.46 4.68
CA HIS A 308 -22.17 -12.36 4.98
C HIS A 308 -22.10 -13.72 4.27
N LEU A 309 -21.29 -13.84 3.23
CA LEU A 309 -21.14 -15.08 2.45
C LEU A 309 -20.21 -16.09 3.11
N GLY A 310 -19.60 -15.74 4.25
CA GLY A 310 -18.66 -16.60 4.99
C GLY A 310 -17.23 -16.52 4.47
N ASP A 311 -16.35 -17.38 5.00
CA ASP A 311 -14.95 -17.47 4.59
C ASP A 311 -14.86 -17.91 3.11
N ALA A 312 -14.48 -16.96 2.26
CA ALA A 312 -14.33 -17.18 0.82
C ALA A 312 -13.07 -17.99 0.47
N ASN A 313 -12.20 -18.33 1.45
CA ASN A 313 -10.89 -18.89 1.13
C ASN A 313 -10.23 -19.73 2.25
N PRO A 314 -10.65 -20.99 2.49
CA PRO A 314 -9.84 -21.92 3.26
C PRO A 314 -8.59 -22.30 2.45
N ALA A 315 -7.50 -21.55 2.63
CA ALA A 315 -6.13 -21.83 2.21
C ALA A 315 -5.94 -22.61 0.89
N LYS A 316 -6.06 -21.96 -0.28
CA LYS A 316 -5.74 -22.60 -1.58
C LYS A 316 -4.74 -21.88 -2.50
N SER A 317 -4.18 -20.72 -2.14
CA SER A 317 -3.14 -20.11 -3.00
C SER A 317 -1.77 -20.80 -2.81
N SER A 318 -1.03 -20.99 -3.89
CA SER A 318 0.36 -21.50 -3.86
C SER A 318 1.30 -20.63 -3.01
N ILE A 319 0.99 -19.33 -2.90
CA ILE A 319 1.66 -18.35 -2.04
C ILE A 319 1.52 -18.71 -0.55
N ALA A 320 0.37 -19.29 -0.16
CA ALA A 320 0.10 -19.70 1.22
C ALA A 320 0.99 -20.85 1.70
N ARG A 321 1.26 -21.83 0.82
CA ARG A 321 2.08 -23.00 1.16
C ARG A 321 3.57 -22.69 1.27
N PHE A 322 4.06 -21.72 0.51
CA PHE A 322 5.50 -21.41 0.44
C PHE A 322 6.02 -20.74 1.72
N PHE A 323 5.28 -19.76 2.26
CA PHE A 323 5.72 -18.99 3.43
C PHE A 323 5.25 -19.56 4.78
N GLY A 324 4.18 -20.37 4.81
CA GLY A 324 3.62 -20.91 6.06
C GLY A 324 4.39 -22.07 6.69
N ARG A 325 5.31 -22.72 5.96
CA ARG A 325 5.83 -24.05 6.36
C ARG A 325 6.82 -24.04 7.53
N PHE A 326 7.28 -22.87 8.01
CA PHE A 326 8.40 -22.79 8.96
C PHE A 326 8.25 -21.81 10.13
N LEU A 327 7.18 -21.01 10.21
CA LEU A 327 7.09 -19.92 11.20
C LEU A 327 5.95 -20.02 12.22
N GLY A 328 5.06 -21.01 12.10
CA GLY A 328 3.90 -21.17 13.00
C GLY A 328 2.79 -20.15 12.74
N HIS A 329 1.77 -20.20 13.59
CA HIS A 329 0.56 -19.38 13.48
C HIS A 329 0.27 -18.67 14.81
N SER A 330 -0.12 -17.40 14.74
CA SER A 330 -0.68 -16.63 15.85
C SER A 330 -1.69 -15.62 15.31
N PRO A 331 -2.88 -15.48 15.94
CA PRO A 331 -3.85 -14.45 15.56
C PRO A 331 -3.25 -13.04 15.55
N ARG A 332 -3.80 -12.15 14.71
CA ARG A 332 -3.48 -10.72 14.77
C ARG A 332 -3.91 -10.13 16.10
N THR A 333 -3.16 -9.14 16.57
CA THR A 333 -3.44 -8.41 17.80
C THR A 333 -3.49 -6.90 17.53
N PRO A 334 -4.60 -6.37 16.97
CA PRO A 334 -4.79 -4.93 16.83
C PRO A 334 -4.45 -4.18 18.12
N LEU A 335 -3.90 -2.96 18.01
CA LEU A 335 -3.42 -2.14 19.14
C LEU A 335 -2.19 -2.70 19.90
N ARG A 336 -1.62 -3.84 19.50
CA ARG A 336 -0.48 -4.49 20.19
C ARG A 336 0.78 -4.61 19.33
N TYR A 337 0.91 -3.78 18.31
CA TYR A 337 2.12 -3.66 17.51
C TYR A 337 2.88 -2.40 17.96
N PRO A 338 3.76 -2.49 18.97
CA PRO A 338 4.52 -1.33 19.43
C PRO A 338 5.53 -0.89 18.35
N PRO A 339 5.92 0.40 18.33
CA PRO A 339 7.04 0.82 17.50
C PRO A 339 8.35 0.22 18.04
N GLU A 340 9.34 0.07 17.17
CA GLU A 340 10.65 -0.48 17.54
C GLU A 340 11.38 0.41 18.57
N ASP A 341 11.08 1.70 18.55
CA ASP A 341 11.70 2.79 19.28
C ASP A 341 11.12 2.96 20.71
N GLY A 342 10.06 2.24 21.05
CA GLY A 342 9.42 2.26 22.38
C GLY A 342 8.62 3.53 22.72
N ASN A 343 8.54 4.53 21.83
CA ASN A 343 7.68 5.71 22.01
C ASN A 343 6.19 5.38 21.81
N LEU A 344 5.30 6.01 22.58
CA LEU A 344 3.86 5.74 22.55
C LEU A 344 3.17 6.49 21.40
N ASP A 345 3.51 6.16 20.16
CA ASP A 345 2.90 6.76 18.98
C ASP A 345 1.55 6.12 18.63
N ILE A 346 0.61 6.95 18.16
CA ILE A 346 -0.77 6.55 17.86
C ILE A 346 -0.81 5.77 16.54
N THR A 347 -1.32 4.54 16.54
CA THR A 347 -1.49 3.75 15.31
C THR A 347 -2.74 4.15 14.53
N ASN A 348 -3.72 4.79 15.17
CA ASN A 348 -5.02 5.16 14.58
C ASN A 348 -5.70 3.99 13.84
N GLU A 349 -5.80 2.87 14.55
CA GLU A 349 -6.41 1.64 14.05
C GLU A 349 -7.93 1.63 14.22
N PHE A 350 -8.63 1.02 13.26
CA PHE A 350 -10.09 0.82 13.28
C PHE A 350 -10.48 -0.56 12.76
N ILE A 351 -11.65 -1.05 13.14
CA ILE A 351 -12.28 -2.21 12.49
C ILE A 351 -13.38 -1.73 11.56
N HIS A 352 -13.39 -2.19 10.30
CA HIS A 352 -14.40 -1.77 9.34
C HIS A 352 -15.79 -2.33 9.67
N GLN A 353 -16.84 -1.53 9.50
CA GLN A 353 -18.24 -1.93 9.73
C GLN A 353 -18.67 -3.17 8.92
N SER A 354 -17.98 -3.52 7.83
CA SER A 354 -18.33 -4.69 7.03
C SER A 354 -18.24 -6.01 7.80
N ILE A 355 -17.56 -6.03 8.95
CA ILE A 355 -17.49 -7.20 9.82
C ILE A 355 -18.82 -7.46 10.53
N GLU A 356 -19.73 -6.47 10.64
CA GLU A 356 -21.06 -6.67 11.25
C GLU A 356 -21.90 -7.69 10.48
N ASP A 357 -21.70 -7.77 9.16
CA ASP A 357 -22.37 -8.72 8.27
C ASP A 357 -21.79 -10.13 8.38
N ARG A 358 -20.69 -10.34 9.13
CA ARG A 358 -20.07 -11.66 9.35
C ARG A 358 -21.00 -12.59 10.11
N ASP A 359 -21.16 -13.81 9.62
CA ASP A 359 -21.75 -14.89 10.40
C ASP A 359 -20.70 -15.50 11.33
N PHE A 360 -20.67 -15.03 12.57
CA PHE A 360 -19.74 -15.49 13.60
C PHE A 360 -19.94 -16.96 14.00
N ASN A 361 -21.07 -17.58 13.67
CA ASN A 361 -21.29 -19.00 13.97
C ASN A 361 -20.54 -19.90 12.98
N SER A 362 -20.60 -19.59 11.68
CA SER A 362 -19.94 -20.37 10.62
C SER A 362 -18.50 -19.94 10.37
N TRP A 363 -18.18 -18.67 10.63
CA TRP A 363 -16.86 -18.09 10.44
C TRP A 363 -16.44 -17.31 11.70
N PRO A 364 -16.01 -18.01 12.77
CA PRO A 364 -15.56 -17.34 13.98
C PRO A 364 -14.29 -16.52 13.72
N SER A 365 -14.11 -15.43 14.46
CA SER A 365 -12.88 -14.65 14.46
C SER A 365 -12.04 -14.96 15.69
N ALA A 366 -10.73 -15.11 15.52
CA ALA A 366 -9.79 -15.20 16.64
C ALA A 366 -9.46 -13.83 17.25
N VAL A 367 -9.87 -12.72 16.61
CA VAL A 367 -9.47 -11.36 16.97
C VAL A 367 -10.60 -10.57 17.63
N VAL A 368 -11.84 -10.68 17.14
CA VAL A 368 -13.02 -10.02 17.72
C VAL A 368 -13.94 -11.03 18.40
N LYS A 369 -14.56 -10.66 19.53
CA LYS A 369 -15.39 -11.56 20.36
C LYS A 369 -16.83 -11.76 19.84
N GLY A 370 -17.22 -11.04 18.80
CA GLY A 370 -18.58 -11.07 18.25
C GLY A 370 -18.92 -9.76 17.55
N ARG A 371 -20.22 -9.47 17.41
CA ARG A 371 -20.70 -8.23 16.79
C ARG A 371 -20.30 -7.00 17.61
N GLY A 372 -19.90 -5.94 16.92
CA GLY A 372 -19.62 -4.64 17.53
C GLY A 372 -20.87 -3.97 18.11
N THR A 373 -20.65 -2.85 18.79
CA THR A 373 -21.70 -2.01 19.39
C THR A 373 -22.26 -0.95 18.41
N GLY A 374 -21.83 -0.98 17.15
CA GLY A 374 -22.08 0.06 16.14
C GLY A 374 -21.14 1.28 16.24
N THR A 375 -20.28 1.34 17.26
CA THR A 375 -19.25 2.39 17.40
C THR A 375 -17.87 1.81 17.74
N HIS A 376 -17.84 0.66 18.42
CA HIS A 376 -16.64 -0.02 18.86
C HIS A 376 -16.77 -1.54 18.71
N TRP A 377 -15.64 -2.22 18.73
CA TRP A 377 -15.51 -3.67 18.69
C TRP A 377 -14.73 -4.15 19.91
N SER A 378 -15.21 -5.23 20.55
CA SER A 378 -14.48 -5.89 21.63
C SER A 378 -13.50 -6.92 21.08
N LEU A 379 -12.22 -6.73 21.37
CA LEU A 379 -11.14 -7.64 20.99
C LEU A 379 -11.06 -8.86 21.92
N ALA A 380 -10.48 -9.94 21.41
CA ALA A 380 -10.28 -11.20 22.13
C ALA A 380 -9.52 -11.02 23.46
N ASP A 381 -8.59 -10.07 23.51
CA ASP A 381 -7.78 -9.74 24.68
C ASP A 381 -8.46 -8.78 25.67
N GLY A 382 -9.70 -8.35 25.38
CA GLY A 382 -10.50 -7.47 26.25
C GLY A 382 -10.33 -5.97 25.98
N GLN A 383 -9.48 -5.57 25.03
CA GLN A 383 -9.42 -4.17 24.58
C GLN A 383 -10.64 -3.82 23.70
N GLU A 384 -10.87 -2.52 23.51
CA GLU A 384 -11.85 -2.00 22.56
C GLU A 384 -11.15 -1.22 21.45
N ILE A 385 -11.66 -1.35 20.23
CA ILE A 385 -11.18 -0.63 19.05
C ILE A 385 -12.36 0.04 18.34
N LYS A 386 -12.16 1.25 17.82
CA LYS A 386 -13.21 2.01 17.15
C LYS A 386 -13.64 1.34 15.85
N GLN A 387 -14.91 1.48 15.50
CA GLN A 387 -15.43 1.13 14.19
C GLN A 387 -15.06 2.21 13.16
N PHE A 388 -14.80 1.77 11.93
CA PHE A 388 -14.77 2.63 10.75
C PHE A 388 -16.06 2.42 9.95
N ASP A 389 -16.87 3.47 9.86
CA ASP A 389 -18.09 3.45 9.06
C ASP A 389 -17.77 3.82 7.60
N GLY A 390 -18.20 2.97 6.69
CA GLY A 390 -17.95 3.15 5.26
C GLY A 390 -18.65 4.39 4.72
N GLY A 391 -17.97 5.12 3.84
CA GLY A 391 -18.47 6.33 3.19
C GLY A 391 -19.48 6.06 2.07
N GLN A 392 -19.91 7.14 1.40
CA GLN A 392 -20.87 7.05 0.28
C GLN A 392 -20.28 6.27 -0.91
N VAL A 393 -19.04 6.57 -1.31
CA VAL A 393 -18.33 5.86 -2.40
C VAL A 393 -18.24 4.35 -2.12
N GLU A 394 -17.99 3.96 -0.87
CA GLU A 394 -17.93 2.55 -0.49
C GLU A 394 -19.29 1.87 -0.63
N ARG A 395 -20.36 2.55 -0.20
CA ARG A 395 -21.74 2.06 -0.38
C ARG A 395 -22.14 1.98 -1.84
N ASP A 396 -21.63 2.87 -2.68
CA ASP A 396 -21.90 2.86 -4.11
C ASP A 396 -21.21 1.69 -4.83
N LEU A 397 -20.01 1.32 -4.38
CA LEU A 397 -19.24 0.16 -4.90
C LEU A 397 -19.66 -1.17 -4.25
N LYS A 398 -20.32 -1.14 -3.09
CA LYS A 398 -20.69 -2.30 -2.26
C LYS A 398 -21.41 -3.40 -3.06
N GLY A 399 -20.75 -4.55 -3.22
CA GLY A 399 -21.31 -5.73 -3.90
C GLY A 399 -21.61 -5.51 -5.39
N ARG A 400 -20.93 -4.53 -5.99
CA ARG A 400 -21.15 -4.07 -7.37
C ARG A 400 -19.84 -3.96 -8.18
N ILE A 401 -18.69 -4.18 -7.54
CA ILE A 401 -17.42 -4.19 -8.27
C ILE A 401 -17.39 -5.42 -9.18
N ARG A 402 -17.17 -5.19 -10.47
CA ARG A 402 -17.09 -6.24 -11.48
C ARG A 402 -15.97 -7.23 -11.22
N LYS A 403 -16.22 -8.49 -11.61
CA LYS A 403 -15.18 -9.51 -11.73
C LYS A 403 -14.47 -9.33 -13.06
N VAL A 404 -13.15 -9.47 -13.08
CA VAL A 404 -12.38 -9.36 -14.31
C VAL A 404 -12.20 -10.77 -14.88
N HIS A 405 -12.78 -11.01 -16.05
CA HIS A 405 -12.69 -12.27 -16.79
C HIS A 405 -11.79 -12.06 -18.03
N PRO A 406 -10.73 -12.86 -18.25
CA PRO A 406 -9.83 -12.67 -19.38
C PRO A 406 -10.36 -13.23 -20.70
N ASN A 407 -11.26 -14.20 -20.59
CA ASN A 407 -11.74 -15.03 -21.69
C ASN A 407 -13.19 -14.68 -22.03
N GLU A 408 -13.76 -13.70 -21.33
CA GLU A 408 -15.09 -13.16 -21.57
C GLU A 408 -14.90 -11.69 -21.91
N TRP A 409 -15.60 -11.23 -22.93
CA TRP A 409 -15.61 -9.81 -23.29
C TRP A 409 -16.76 -9.15 -22.53
N ASP A 410 -16.54 -7.94 -22.03
CA ASP A 410 -17.61 -7.16 -21.41
C ASP A 410 -18.71 -6.93 -22.48
N ASP A 411 -19.96 -7.30 -22.18
CA ASP A 411 -21.11 -7.04 -23.05
C ASP A 411 -21.28 -5.51 -23.14
N VAL A 412 -21.10 -4.94 -24.33
CA VAL A 412 -21.09 -3.49 -24.59
C VAL A 412 -22.49 -2.88 -24.58
#